data_AF-A0A1S6KZR7-F1
#
_entry.id   AF-A0A1S6KZR7-F1
#
_cell.length_a   1.000
_cell.length_b   1.000
_cell.length_c   1.000
_cell.angle_alpha   90.00
_cell.angle_beta   90.00
_cell.angle_gamma   90.00
#
_symmetry.space_group_name_H-M   'P 1'
#
loop_
_entity.id
_entity.type
_entity.pdbx_description
1 polymer ?
#
loop_
_entity_poly.entity_id
_entity_poly.type
_entity_poly.pdbx_seq_one_letter_code
_entity_poly.pdbx_strand_id
1 'polypeptide(L)'
;MLYIKFLYSCVSSTIRASLRRSMCSSIEVKSILRLVYNHAVESVNPTSLMKKELQLENGYLMTRIKNFKVDKNCYVVGFGKAVLGMAHQVEEILGNHVKRGILSIPIGQKE
;
A
#
# COMPACT_ATOMS: atom_id res chain seq x y z
N MET A 1 -11.00 -53.81 21.16
CA MET A 1 -11.23 -53.29 19.79
C MET A 1 -12.44 -52.33 19.67
N LEU A 2 -13.10 -51.93 20.78
CA LEU A 2 -14.25 -51.01 20.75
C LEU A 2 -13.83 -49.54 20.99
N TYR A 3 -12.81 -49.33 21.83
CA TYR A 3 -12.31 -48.01 22.23
C TYR A 3 -11.66 -47.21 21.07
N ILE A 4 -10.94 -47.91 20.18
CA ILE A 4 -10.31 -47.30 19.00
C ILE A 4 -11.38 -46.80 18.01
N LYS A 5 -12.48 -47.54 17.80
CA LYS A 5 -13.60 -47.08 16.96
C LYS A 5 -14.31 -45.85 17.54
N PHE A 6 -14.41 -45.76 18.87
CA PHE A 6 -15.00 -44.59 19.54
C PHE A 6 -14.13 -43.33 19.39
N LEU A 7 -12.80 -43.48 19.53
CA LEU A 7 -11.84 -42.40 19.27
C LEU A 7 -11.83 -41.95 17.80
N TYR A 8 -11.84 -42.88 16.84
CA TYR A 8 -11.97 -42.53 15.42
C TYR A 8 -13.29 -41.84 15.09
N SER A 9 -14.40 -42.26 15.70
CA SER A 9 -15.70 -41.60 15.55
C SER A 9 -15.66 -40.16 16.07
N CYS A 10 -15.09 -39.96 17.27
CA CYS A 10 -15.04 -38.66 17.94
C CYS A 10 -14.09 -37.68 17.24
N VAL A 11 -12.92 -38.16 16.80
CA VAL A 11 -11.98 -37.38 15.98
C VAL A 11 -12.60 -37.04 14.62
N SER A 12 -13.33 -37.98 14.01
CA SER A 12 -13.99 -37.74 12.72
C SER A 12 -15.19 -36.79 12.84
N SER A 13 -15.91 -36.76 13.97
CA SER A 13 -16.96 -35.75 14.23
C SER A 13 -16.38 -34.36 14.52
N THR A 14 -15.28 -34.25 15.25
CA THR A 14 -14.64 -32.96 15.57
C THR A 14 -13.91 -32.37 14.35
N ILE A 15 -13.26 -33.21 13.54
CA ILE A 15 -12.71 -32.81 12.24
C ILE A 15 -13.82 -32.46 11.25
N ARG A 16 -14.96 -33.16 11.25
CA ARG A 16 -16.14 -32.74 10.46
C ARG A 16 -16.76 -31.43 10.94
N ALA A 17 -16.72 -31.15 12.24
CA ALA A 17 -17.20 -29.89 12.81
C ALA A 17 -16.27 -28.72 12.47
N SER A 18 -14.94 -28.93 12.46
CA SER A 18 -13.98 -27.89 12.04
C SER A 18 -13.87 -27.76 10.51
N LEU A 19 -14.09 -28.85 9.75
CA LEU A 19 -14.23 -28.83 8.29
C LEU A 19 -15.61 -28.37 7.80
N ARG A 20 -16.54 -28.08 8.72
CA ARG A 20 -17.66 -27.15 8.54
C ARG A 20 -17.19 -25.69 8.63
N ARG A 21 -15.92 -25.44 8.29
CA ARG A 21 -15.46 -24.40 7.36
C ARG A 21 -16.61 -23.47 7.01
N SER A 22 -16.61 -22.31 7.67
CA SER A 22 -16.96 -21.02 7.10
C SER A 22 -17.64 -21.16 5.74
N MET A 23 -18.94 -21.40 5.74
CA MET A 23 -19.77 -20.94 4.64
C MET A 23 -19.75 -19.42 4.80
N CYS A 24 -18.67 -18.82 4.32
CA CYS A 24 -18.56 -17.39 4.19
C CYS A 24 -19.74 -17.01 3.30
N SER A 25 -20.74 -16.37 3.90
CA SER A 25 -21.93 -15.97 3.14
C SER A 25 -21.44 -15.17 1.93
N SER A 26 -22.17 -15.21 0.82
CA SER A 26 -21.76 -14.44 -0.38
C SER A 26 -21.52 -12.94 -0.06
N ILE A 27 -22.16 -12.44 1.01
CA ILE A 27 -21.98 -11.10 1.58
C ILE A 27 -20.61 -10.94 2.24
N GLU A 28 -20.18 -11.90 3.05
CA GLU A 28 -18.91 -11.87 3.77
C GLU A 28 -17.72 -12.00 2.80
N VAL A 29 -17.79 -12.90 1.81
CA VAL A 29 -16.76 -13.00 0.75
C VAL A 29 -16.66 -11.70 -0.03
N LYS A 30 -17.80 -11.11 -0.43
CA LYS A 30 -17.83 -9.83 -1.16
C LYS A 30 -17.22 -8.69 -0.33
N SER A 31 -17.43 -8.71 0.98
CA SER A 31 -16.86 -7.72 1.90
C SER A 31 -15.35 -7.84 1.98
N ILE A 32 -14.83 -9.06 2.13
CA ILE A 32 -13.38 -9.34 2.14
C ILE A 32 -12.74 -8.94 0.82
N LEU A 33 -13.35 -9.28 -0.32
CA LEU A 33 -12.83 -8.90 -1.64
C LEU A 33 -12.76 -7.39 -1.83
N ARG A 34 -13.78 -6.65 -1.39
CA ARG A 34 -13.76 -5.18 -1.42
C ARG A 34 -12.67 -4.62 -0.51
N LEU A 35 -12.48 -5.19 0.67
CA LEU A 35 -11.43 -4.78 1.58
C LEU A 35 -10.04 -4.94 0.95
N VAL A 36 -9.75 -6.11 0.39
CA VAL A 36 -8.48 -6.39 -0.30
C VAL A 36 -8.29 -5.44 -1.49
N TYR A 37 -9.32 -5.24 -2.31
CA TYR A 37 -9.28 -4.31 -3.43
C TYR A 37 -8.97 -2.88 -2.97
N ASN A 38 -9.68 -2.39 -1.96
CA ASN A 38 -9.48 -1.04 -1.43
C ASN A 38 -8.07 -0.85 -0.89
N HIS A 39 -7.54 -1.83 -0.15
CA HIS A 39 -6.15 -1.77 0.33
C HIS A 39 -5.14 -1.81 -0.81
N ALA A 40 -5.38 -2.60 -1.85
CA ALA A 40 -4.51 -2.65 -3.02
C ALA A 40 -4.48 -1.29 -3.74
N VAL A 41 -5.65 -0.68 -3.96
CA VAL A 41 -5.75 0.65 -4.59
C VAL A 41 -5.11 1.73 -3.71
N GLU A 42 -5.36 1.71 -2.40
CA GLU A 42 -4.80 2.69 -1.47
C GLU A 42 -3.29 2.57 -1.34
N SER A 43 -2.74 1.35 -1.44
CA SER A 43 -1.29 1.11 -1.36
C SER A 43 -0.50 1.76 -2.51
N VAL A 44 -1.18 2.04 -3.62
CA VAL A 44 -0.60 2.72 -4.79
C VAL A 44 -1.11 4.15 -4.94
N ASN A 45 -1.82 4.68 -3.94
CA ASN A 45 -2.23 6.08 -3.93
C ASN A 45 -0.97 6.97 -3.97
N PRO A 46 -0.85 7.89 -4.94
CA PRO A 46 0.34 8.73 -5.13
C PRO A 46 0.82 9.43 -3.86
N THR A 47 -0.09 10.01 -3.09
CA THR A 47 0.21 10.82 -1.91
C THR A 47 0.76 9.95 -0.78
N SER A 48 0.07 8.86 -0.46
CA SER A 48 0.50 7.94 0.60
C SER A 48 1.78 7.21 0.22
N LEU A 49 1.93 6.85 -1.06
CA LEU A 49 3.12 6.21 -1.60
C LEU A 49 4.34 7.13 -1.46
N MET A 50 4.24 8.40 -1.84
CA MET A 50 5.39 9.32 -1.74
C MET A 50 5.85 9.57 -0.31
N LYS A 51 4.91 9.73 0.65
CA LYS A 51 5.27 9.84 2.09
C LYS A 51 5.96 8.58 2.63
N LYS A 52 5.65 7.42 2.07
CA LYS A 52 6.26 6.15 2.49
C LYS A 52 7.63 5.92 1.86
N GLU A 53 7.80 6.30 0.59
CA GLU A 53 9.04 6.05 -0.15
C GLU A 53 10.13 7.10 0.09
N LEU A 54 9.74 8.33 0.43
CA LEU A 54 10.63 9.46 0.58
C LEU A 54 10.43 10.09 1.96
N GLN A 55 11.50 10.19 2.73
CA GLN A 55 11.51 10.86 4.03
C GLN A 55 12.70 11.80 4.10
N LEU A 56 12.51 12.97 4.69
CA LEU A 56 13.58 13.93 4.88
C LEU A 56 13.97 13.97 6.36
N GLU A 57 15.18 13.52 6.68
CA GLU A 57 15.70 13.51 8.05
C GLU A 57 17.11 14.10 8.09
N ASN A 58 17.33 15.09 8.96
CA ASN A 58 18.65 15.68 9.23
C ASN A 58 19.41 16.14 7.97
N GLY A 59 18.70 16.66 6.95
CA GLY A 59 19.29 17.09 5.68
C GLY A 59 19.66 15.94 4.74
N TYR A 60 19.14 14.73 4.98
CA TYR A 60 19.26 13.59 4.08
C TYR A 60 17.88 13.15 3.61
N LEU A 61 17.72 13.04 2.29
CA LEU A 61 16.59 12.35 1.68
C LEU A 61 16.83 10.84 1.78
N MET A 62 16.01 10.19 2.59
CA MET A 62 15.98 8.75 2.76
C MET A 62 15.09 8.11 1.71
N THR A 63 15.62 7.09 1.05
CA THR A 63 14.88 6.22 0.11
C THR A 63 15.08 4.77 0.53
N ARG A 64 14.30 3.84 0.00
CA ARG A 64 14.48 2.40 0.32
C ARG A 64 15.87 1.85 0.01
N ILE A 65 16.58 2.45 -0.94
CA ILE A 65 17.84 1.91 -1.48
C ILE A 65 19.04 2.67 -0.92
N LYS A 66 18.93 4.00 -0.83
CA LYS A 66 20.05 4.87 -0.47
C LYS A 66 19.58 6.20 0.10
N ASN A 67 20.45 6.81 0.91
CA ASN A 67 20.25 8.15 1.42
C ASN A 67 21.09 9.16 0.63
N PHE A 68 20.52 10.34 0.38
CA PHE A 68 21.14 11.42 -0.38
C PHE A 68 21.18 12.68 0.47
N LYS A 69 22.35 13.31 0.59
CA LYS A 69 22.43 14.62 1.23
C LYS A 69 21.71 15.65 0.37
N VAL A 70 20.84 16.44 0.97
CA VAL A 70 20.12 17.53 0.31
C VAL A 70 20.49 18.87 0.92
N ASP A 71 20.73 19.84 0.05
CA ASP A 71 21.13 21.20 0.39
C ASP A 71 20.79 22.13 -0.78
N LYS A 72 19.52 22.49 -0.90
CA LYS A 72 19.02 23.39 -1.96
C LYS A 72 19.47 22.99 -3.38
N ASN A 73 19.59 21.68 -3.59
CA ASN A 73 20.16 21.06 -4.79
C ASN A 73 19.21 20.04 -5.44
N CYS A 74 17.95 19.99 -5.03
CA CYS A 74 16.98 19.06 -5.58
C CYS A 74 16.30 19.65 -6.82
N TYR A 75 16.17 18.82 -7.86
CA TYR A 75 15.41 19.13 -9.06
C TYR A 75 14.32 18.09 -9.22
N VAL A 76 13.07 18.54 -9.38
CA VAL A 76 11.92 17.64 -9.47
C VAL A 76 11.50 17.53 -10.94
N VAL A 77 11.54 16.33 -11.50
CA VAL A 77 11.10 16.09 -12.87
C VAL A 77 10.10 14.95 -12.84
N GLY A 78 8.95 15.15 -13.47
CA GLY A 78 7.90 14.14 -13.46
C GLY A 78 7.00 14.19 -14.69
N PHE A 79 6.48 13.02 -15.06
CA PHE A 79 5.65 12.83 -16.24
C PHE A 79 4.53 11.84 -15.92
N GLY A 80 3.35 12.07 -16.51
CA GLY A 80 2.25 11.09 -16.50
C GLY A 80 1.00 11.58 -15.78
N LYS A 81 0.03 10.67 -15.62
CA LYS A 81 -1.30 11.02 -15.09
C LYS A 81 -1.26 11.38 -13.61
N ALA A 82 -0.61 10.55 -12.80
CA ALA A 82 -0.58 10.73 -11.34
C ALA A 82 0.47 11.73 -10.84
N VAL A 83 1.31 12.27 -11.75
CA VAL A 83 2.49 13.02 -11.35
C VAL A 83 2.15 14.33 -10.64
N LEU A 84 0.98 14.92 -10.88
CA LEU A 84 0.57 16.15 -10.20
C LEU A 84 0.50 15.94 -8.68
N GLY A 85 -0.25 14.93 -8.23
CA GLY A 85 -0.33 14.57 -6.81
C GLY A 85 0.97 14.04 -6.23
N MET A 86 1.78 13.32 -7.01
CA MET A 86 3.12 12.89 -6.57
C MET A 86 4.05 14.09 -6.33
N ALA A 87 4.06 15.04 -7.27
CA ALA A 87 4.95 16.18 -7.24
C ALA A 87 4.60 17.13 -6.10
N HIS A 88 3.31 17.37 -5.84
CA HIS A 88 2.86 18.11 -4.67
C HIS A 88 3.45 17.51 -3.39
N GLN A 89 3.37 16.18 -3.25
CA GLN A 89 3.88 15.51 -2.06
C GLN A 89 5.41 15.56 -1.94
N VAL A 90 6.11 15.46 -3.06
CA VAL A 90 7.58 15.59 -3.13
C VAL A 90 8.01 17.01 -2.75
N GLU A 91 7.29 18.03 -3.21
CA GLU A 91 7.56 19.42 -2.86
C GLU A 91 7.34 19.67 -1.36
N GLU A 92 6.26 19.12 -0.77
CA GLU A 92 6.03 19.19 0.68
C GLU A 92 7.17 18.53 1.49
N ILE A 93 7.68 17.38 1.04
CA ILE A 93 8.75 16.64 1.71
C ILE A 93 10.10 17.37 1.59
N LEU A 94 10.45 17.83 0.39
CA LEU A 94 11.75 18.45 0.11
C LEU A 94 11.79 19.94 0.51
N GLY A 95 10.65 20.60 0.55
CA GLY A 95 10.51 22.01 0.93
C GLY A 95 11.52 22.92 0.21
N ASN A 96 12.26 23.70 1.00
CA ASN A 96 13.25 24.66 0.50
C ASN A 96 14.48 24.01 -0.18
N HIS A 97 14.59 22.67 -0.17
CA HIS A 97 15.64 21.98 -0.90
C HIS A 97 15.35 21.88 -2.41
N VAL A 98 14.09 22.07 -2.83
CA VAL A 98 13.70 22.12 -4.25
C VAL A 98 14.19 23.42 -4.87
N LYS A 99 15.04 23.31 -5.90
CA LYS A 99 15.57 24.46 -6.64
C LYS A 99 14.70 24.81 -7.84
N ARG A 100 14.27 23.81 -8.60
CA ARG A 100 13.38 23.92 -9.77
C ARG A 100 12.64 22.62 -10.01
N GLY A 101 11.50 22.69 -10.69
CA GLY A 101 10.78 21.51 -11.14
C GLY A 101 10.14 21.68 -12.52
N ILE A 102 9.93 20.56 -13.22
CA ILE A 102 9.20 20.49 -14.49
C ILE A 102 8.28 19.27 -14.44
N LEU A 103 7.00 19.50 -14.74
CA LEU A 103 5.98 18.45 -14.82
C LEU A 103 5.35 18.43 -16.21
N SER A 104 5.16 17.22 -16.74
CA SER A 104 4.34 16.98 -17.92
C SER A 104 3.09 16.21 -17.51
N ILE A 105 1.95 16.91 -17.56
CA ILE A 105 0.65 16.35 -17.18
C ILE A 105 -0.29 16.33 -18.39
N PRO A 106 -1.16 15.31 -18.51
CA PRO A 106 -2.26 15.34 -19.46
C PRO A 106 -3.20 16.52 -19.19
N ILE A 107 -3.77 17.06 -20.28
CA ILE A 107 -4.77 18.13 -20.20
C ILE A 107 -6.00 17.62 -19.43
N GLY A 108 -6.55 18.44 -18.53
CA GLY A 108 -7.74 18.12 -17.75
C GLY A 108 -7.48 17.39 -16.43
N GLN A 109 -6.21 17.17 -16.06
CA GLN A 109 -5.83 16.77 -14.71
C GLN A 109 -6.22 17.86 -13.69
N LYS A 110 -6.73 17.43 -12.54
CA LYS A 110 -7.02 18.27 -11.38
C LYS A 110 -6.24 17.71 -10.19
N GLU A 111 -5.79 18.61 -9.34
CA GLU A 111 -5.22 18.29 -8.03
C GLU A 111 -6.32 17.84 -7.06
#